data_AF-A0A2T6BLY7-F1
#
_entry.id   AF-A0A2T6BLY7-F1
#
_cell.length_a   1.000
_cell.length_b   1.000
_cell.length_c   1.000
_cell.angle_alpha   90.00
_cell.angle_beta   90.00
_cell.angle_gamma   90.00
#
_symmetry.space_group_name_H-M   'P 1'
#
loop_
_entity.id
_entity.type
_entity.pdbx_description
1 polymer ?
#
loop_
_entity_poly.entity_id
_entity_poly.type
_entity_poly.pdbx_seq_one_letter_code
_entity_poly.pdbx_strand_id
1 'polypeptide(L)' 'MRPITLINTTIALAAVAPEPVSHTTLPFFDDRYRTKGDPCRRIGEENFTGEFLYHIADLVGCPADMDILGVFVSDTGAA' A
#
# COMPACT_ATOMS: atom_id res chain seq x y z
N MET A 1 -48.22 -27.31 -20.94
CA MET A 1 -48.22 -26.38 -19.78
C MET A 1 -46.76 -26.05 -19.48
N ARG A 2 -46.41 -24.76 -19.37
CA ARG A 2 -45.05 -24.20 -19.56
C ARG A 2 -44.11 -24.43 -18.35
N PRO A 3 -42.79 -24.61 -18.56
CA PRO A 3 -41.81 -24.66 -17.48
C PRO A 3 -41.50 -23.25 -16.94
N ILE A 4 -41.51 -23.09 -15.62
CA ILE A 4 -41.15 -21.87 -14.92
C ILE A 4 -39.65 -21.92 -14.64
N THR A 5 -38.88 -21.04 -15.29
CA THR A 5 -37.43 -20.89 -15.06
C THR A 5 -37.21 -19.79 -14.01
N LEU A 6 -36.76 -20.17 -12.82
CA LEU A 6 -36.37 -19.25 -11.75
C LEU A 6 -34.97 -18.68 -12.05
N ILE A 7 -34.91 -17.39 -12.37
CA ILE A 7 -33.66 -16.65 -12.58
C ILE A 7 -33.19 -16.11 -11.21
N ASN A 8 -32.13 -16.70 -10.65
CA ASN A 8 -31.45 -16.16 -9.48
C ASN A 8 -30.61 -14.95 -9.89
N THR A 9 -31.07 -13.75 -9.51
CA THR A 9 -30.35 -12.50 -9.76
C THR A 9 -29.52 -12.18 -8.51
N THR A 10 -28.22 -12.46 -8.55
CA THR A 10 -27.29 -12.07 -7.48
C THR A 10 -26.91 -10.60 -7.65
N ILE A 11 -27.36 -9.74 -6.74
CA ILE A 11 -26.94 -8.35 -6.65
C ILE A 11 -25.56 -8.33 -5.97
N ALA A 12 -24.51 -8.01 -6.73
CA ALA A 12 -23.18 -7.76 -6.17
C ALA A 12 -23.16 -6.35 -5.57
N LEU A 13 -23.14 -6.26 -4.25
CA LEU A 13 -22.97 -5.01 -3.52
C LEU A 13 -21.48 -4.65 -3.54
N ALA A 14 -21.08 -3.68 -4.37
CA ALA A 14 -19.72 -3.18 -4.39
C ALA A 14 -19.50 -2.32 -3.12
N ALA A 15 -18.77 -2.86 -2.15
CA ALA A 15 -18.32 -2.10 -0.99
C ALA A 15 -17.21 -1.13 -1.46
N VAL A 16 -17.52 0.17 -1.51
CA VAL A 16 -16.50 1.21 -1.59
C VAL A 16 -15.81 1.26 -0.22
N ALA A 17 -14.63 0.66 -0.13
CA ALA A 17 -13.75 0.88 1.02
C ALA A 17 -13.28 2.35 0.96
N PRO A 18 -13.22 3.07 2.09
CA PRO A 18 -12.59 4.38 2.13
C PRO A 18 -11.14 4.25 1.65
N GLU A 19 -10.71 5.15 0.78
CA GLU A 19 -9.31 5.19 0.37
C GLU A 19 -8.43 5.44 1.60
N PRO A 20 -7.31 4.71 1.76
CA PRO A 20 -6.38 4.99 2.84
C PRO A 20 -5.92 6.45 2.76
N VAL A 21 -6.08 7.19 3.85
CA VAL A 21 -5.59 8.56 3.91
C VAL A 21 -4.07 8.53 3.89
N SER A 22 -3.47 9.07 2.84
CA SER A 22 -2.03 9.27 2.81
C SER A 22 -1.65 10.42 3.74
N HIS A 23 -0.65 10.20 4.58
CA HIS A 23 -0.08 11.23 5.45
C HIS A 23 1.03 12.05 4.75
N THR A 24 1.27 11.79 3.46
CA THR A 24 2.29 12.47 2.66
C THR A 24 1.75 12.86 1.28
N THR A 25 2.29 13.94 0.73
CA THR A 25 2.10 14.38 -0.66
C THR A 25 3.17 13.85 -1.60
N LEU A 26 4.18 13.14 -1.08
CA LEU A 26 5.26 12.55 -1.86
C LEU A 26 4.70 11.43 -2.75
N PRO A 27 5.20 11.30 -4.00
CA PRO A 27 4.70 10.29 -4.92
C PRO A 27 5.07 8.89 -4.43
N PHE A 28 4.13 7.95 -4.53
CA PHE A 28 4.42 6.53 -4.34
C PHE A 28 4.92 5.92 -5.65
N PHE A 29 5.93 5.07 -5.56
CA PHE A 29 6.45 4.30 -6.66
C PHE A 29 6.10 2.83 -6.51
N ASP A 30 5.81 2.19 -7.65
CA ASP A 30 5.45 0.79 -7.73
C ASP A 30 4.24 0.43 -6.85
N ASP A 31 3.86 -0.85 -6.83
CA ASP A 31 2.80 -1.39 -5.98
C ASP A 31 3.36 -2.04 -4.69
N ARG A 32 4.69 -2.07 -4.53
CA ARG A 32 5.40 -2.83 -3.48
C ARG A 32 6.85 -2.35 -3.29
N TYR A 33 7.47 -2.76 -2.19
CA TYR A 33 8.89 -2.56 -1.89
C TYR A 33 9.57 -3.90 -1.62
N ARG A 34 10.77 -4.19 -2.18
CA ARG A 34 11.52 -5.48 -2.10
C ARG A 34 10.86 -6.70 -2.75
N THR A 35 9.67 -7.12 -2.33
CA THR A 35 9.07 -8.38 -2.80
C THR A 35 7.60 -8.26 -3.17
N LYS A 36 7.06 -9.28 -3.85
CA LYS A 36 5.63 -9.34 -4.19
C LYS A 36 4.80 -9.49 -2.93
N GLY A 37 3.86 -8.58 -2.74
CA GLY A 37 2.95 -8.57 -1.60
C GLY A 37 3.47 -7.78 -0.40
N ASP A 38 4.64 -7.15 -0.50
CA ASP A 38 5.07 -6.21 0.54
C ASP A 38 4.09 -5.05 0.65
N PRO A 39 3.56 -4.76 1.86
CA PRO A 39 2.56 -3.71 2.06
C PRO A 39 3.19 -2.31 1.95
N CYS A 40 4.50 -2.21 2.15
CA CYS A 40 5.26 -0.97 2.03
C CYS A 40 5.59 -0.68 0.56
N ARG A 41 5.77 0.60 0.23
CA ARG A 41 6.13 1.08 -1.11
C ARG A 41 7.22 2.13 -1.02
N ARG A 42 8.04 2.27 -2.05
CA ARG A 42 8.95 3.41 -2.13
C ARG A 42 8.16 4.69 -2.30
N ILE A 43 8.63 5.76 -1.69
CA ILE A 43 8.10 7.10 -1.84
C ILE A 43 9.20 8.04 -2.31
N GLY A 44 8.81 9.09 -3.05
CA GLY A 44 9.74 10.13 -3.47
C GLY A 44 10.27 10.94 -2.30
N GLU A 45 11.36 11.63 -2.55
CA GLU A 45 11.99 12.56 -1.61
C GLU A 45 11.63 14.00 -1.98
N GLU A 46 11.70 14.90 -1.01
CA GLU A 46 11.66 16.35 -1.27
C GLU A 46 13.08 16.89 -1.50
N ASN A 47 13.19 18.06 -2.13
CA ASN A 47 14.49 18.67 -2.40
C ASN A 47 15.30 18.93 -1.10
N PHE A 48 14.62 19.11 0.03
CA PHE A 48 15.26 19.29 1.33
C PHE A 48 15.85 17.99 1.88
N THR A 49 15.21 16.83 1.66
CA THR A 49 15.63 15.55 2.25
C THR A 49 16.84 14.92 1.56
N GLY A 50 17.14 15.31 0.32
CA GLY A 50 18.26 14.75 -0.46
C GLY A 50 19.66 14.96 0.14
N GLU A 51 19.81 15.93 1.06
CA GLU A 51 21.08 16.16 1.78
C GLU A 51 21.26 15.26 3.01
N PHE A 52 20.17 14.65 3.50
CA PHE A 52 20.16 13.85 4.72
C PHE A 52 20.07 12.35 4.43
N LEU A 53 19.40 11.99 3.34
CA LEU A 53 19.28 10.61 2.90
C LEU A 53 20.53 10.23 2.11
N TYR A 54 21.12 9.09 2.47
CA TYR A 54 22.26 8.57 1.74
C TYR A 54 21.83 8.23 0.31
N HIS A 55 22.70 8.38 -0.68
CA HIS A 55 22.39 8.10 -2.08
C HIS A 55 21.99 6.63 -2.40
N ILE A 56 22.04 5.73 -1.40
CA ILE A 56 21.61 4.33 -1.50
C ILE A 56 20.39 4.04 -0.59
N ALA A 57 19.91 5.03 0.16
CA ALA A 57 18.74 4.89 1.00
C ALA A 57 17.48 4.85 0.13
N ASP A 58 16.56 3.95 0.46
CA ASP A 58 15.20 3.99 -0.06
C ASP A 58 14.31 4.66 0.99
N LEU A 59 13.59 5.72 0.60
CA LEU A 59 12.51 6.24 1.42
C LEU A 59 11.25 5.40 1.18
N VAL A 60 10.67 4.85 2.26
CA VAL A 60 9.60 3.85 2.20
C VAL A 60 8.41 4.28 3.05
N GLY A 61 7.22 4.24 2.45
CA GLY A 61 5.95 4.44 3.15
C GLY A 61 5.24 3.12 3.38
N CYS A 62 4.85 2.84 4.63
CA CYS A 62 4.09 1.66 5.02
C CYS A 62 2.70 2.06 5.55
N PRO A 63 1.70 1.15 5.53
CA PRO A 63 0.43 1.38 6.22
C PRO A 63 0.66 1.68 7.71
N ALA A 64 -0.09 2.64 8.24
CA ALA A 64 0.09 3.10 9.62
C ALA A 64 -0.26 2.03 10.67
N ASP A 65 -1.17 1.12 10.31
CA ASP A 65 -1.67 0.00 11.10
C ASP A 65 -1.00 -1.34 10.72
N MET A 66 0.17 -1.29 10.06
CA MET A 66 0.91 -2.49 9.72
C MET A 66 1.43 -3.18 10.99
N ASP A 67 0.79 -4.29 11.37
CA ASP A 67 1.14 -5.10 12.55
C ASP A 67 2.61 -5.59 12.55
N ILE A 68 3.21 -5.72 11.36
CA ILE A 68 4.57 -6.23 11.16
C ILE A 68 5.63 -5.14 10.94
N LEU A 69 5.32 -3.87 11.24
CA LEU A 69 6.28 -2.76 11.06
C LEU A 69 7.59 -2.99 11.85
N GLY A 70 7.52 -3.55 13.06
CA GLY A 70 8.71 -3.84 13.86
C GLY A 70 9.62 -4.92 13.24
N VAL A 71 9.03 -5.90 12.55
CA VAL A 71 9.79 -6.91 11.81
C VAL A 71 10.46 -6.28 10.59
N PHE A 72 9.73 -5.44 9.85
CA PHE A 72 10.27 -4.70 8.71
C PHE A 72 11.50 -3.88 9.10
N VAL A 73 11.41 -3.13 10.21
CA VAL A 73 12.52 -2.34 10.76
C VAL A 73 13.71 -3.23 11.11
N SER A 74 13.47 -4.37 11.78
CA SER A 74 14.53 -5.30 12.17
C SER A 74 15.24 -5.94 10.97
N ASP A 75 14.51 -6.27 9.91
CA ASP A 75 15.03 -6.94 8.72
C ASP A 75 15.76 -5.99 7.76
N THR A 76 15.38 -4.70 7.76
CA THR A 76 15.95 -3.69 6.85
C THR A 76 16.99 -2.81 7.53
N GLY A 77 16.96 -2.70 8.86
CA GLY A 77 17.73 -1.68 9.58
C GLY A 77 17.20 -0.26 9.36
N ALA A 78 15.93 -0.10 8.94
CA ALA A 78 15.29 1.22 8.81
C ALA A 78 15.32 1.97 10.15
N ALA A 79 15.50 3.29 10.11
CA ALA A 79 15.63 4.17 11.27
C ALA A 79 14.87 5.48 11.07
#